data_AF-A0A0L8KZW9-F1
#
_entry.id   AF-A0A0L8KZW9-F1
#
_cell.length_a   1.000
_cell.length_b   1.000
_cell.length_c   1.000
_cell.angle_alpha   90.00
_cell.angle_beta   90.00
_cell.angle_gamma   90.00
#
_symmetry.space_group_name_H-M   'P 1'
#
loop_
_entity.id
_entity.type
_entity.pdbx_description
1 polymer ?
#
loop_
_entity_poly.entity_id
_entity_poly.type
_entity_poly.pdbx_seq_one_letter_code
_entity_poly.pdbx_strand_id
1 'polypeptide(L)'
;MSADIGALGLGVSSLGEAHVFTTLARHPELFAAWLPFSSQLLLAGELPFDERELVILRVARNCDSPYEWGQHVRIAAKAGLSPDDMARVAAGPDAPGWTERQSLLLRAADEMHSGARIGRPTWEGLSRHLTERQLIELPMLVGHYHLLAFTLNSLQVLPEPGLPPMS
;
A
#
# COMPACT_ATOMS: atom_id res chain seq x y z
N MET A 1 20.37 -6.87 -5.97
CA MET A 1 19.55 -7.15 -7.16
C MET A 1 18.70 -5.91 -7.36
N SER A 2 18.99 -5.06 -8.34
CA SER A 2 18.20 -3.83 -8.54
C SER A 2 16.82 -4.24 -9.06
N ALA A 3 15.76 -3.88 -8.32
CA ALA A 3 14.40 -4.00 -8.86
C ALA A 3 14.32 -3.16 -10.13
N ASP A 4 13.98 -3.79 -11.25
CA ASP A 4 13.86 -3.11 -12.53
C ASP A 4 12.58 -2.27 -12.53
N ILE A 5 12.75 -0.97 -12.30
CA ILE A 5 11.70 0.04 -12.21
C ILE A 5 10.79 0.03 -13.46
N GLY A 6 11.30 -0.43 -14.61
CA GLY A 6 10.53 -0.53 -15.85
C GLY A 6 9.33 -1.48 -15.78
N ALA A 7 9.34 -2.48 -14.90
CA ALA A 7 8.33 -3.53 -14.87
C ALA A 7 6.93 -3.07 -14.39
N LEU A 8 6.83 -1.93 -13.69
CA LEU A 8 5.54 -1.36 -13.27
C LEU A 8 4.89 -0.45 -14.33
N GLY A 9 5.51 -0.25 -15.50
CA GLY A 9 5.07 0.78 -16.45
C GLY A 9 5.13 2.19 -15.85
N LEU A 10 5.96 2.37 -14.82
CA LEU A 10 6.38 3.66 -14.29
C LEU A 10 7.75 3.92 -14.91
N GLY A 11 7.78 4.53 -16.10
CA GLY A 11 9.04 4.99 -16.67
C GLY A 11 9.77 5.89 -15.67
N VAL A 12 11.10 5.95 -15.75
CA VAL A 12 11.93 6.89 -14.95
C VAL A 12 11.39 8.34 -15.04
N SER A 13 10.78 8.69 -16.17
CA SER A 13 10.04 9.94 -16.38
C SER A 13 8.83 10.10 -15.45
N SER A 14 8.00 9.07 -15.27
CA SER A 14 6.81 9.12 -14.39
C SER A 14 7.16 9.20 -12.89
N LEU A 15 8.32 8.66 -12.48
CA LEU A 15 8.84 8.84 -11.13
C LEU A 15 9.33 10.28 -10.90
N GLY A 16 9.81 10.96 -11.94
CA GLY A 16 10.16 12.38 -11.87
C GLY A 16 8.94 13.31 -11.76
N GLU A 17 7.76 12.84 -12.16
CA GLU A 17 6.53 13.64 -12.21
C GLU A 17 5.59 13.41 -11.01
N ALA A 18 5.66 12.27 -10.32
CA ALA A 18 4.77 12.04 -9.19
C ALA A 18 5.07 13.03 -8.04
N HIS A 19 4.03 13.69 -7.57
CA HIS A 19 4.08 14.72 -6.55
C HIS A 19 4.67 14.21 -5.23
N VAL A 20 4.53 12.93 -4.89
CA VAL A 20 5.24 12.33 -3.74
C VAL A 20 6.75 12.47 -3.88
N PHE A 21 7.32 12.14 -5.04
CA PHE A 21 8.76 12.18 -5.26
C PHE A 21 9.25 13.63 -5.33
N THR A 22 8.57 14.50 -6.07
CA THR A 22 8.97 15.91 -6.18
C THR A 22 8.81 16.68 -4.87
N THR A 23 7.86 16.30 -4.01
CA THR A 23 7.70 16.88 -2.68
C THR A 23 8.81 16.41 -1.74
N LEU A 24 9.02 15.09 -1.62
CA LEU A 24 10.01 14.54 -0.70
C LEU A 24 11.45 14.86 -1.12
N ALA A 25 11.74 14.99 -2.41
CA ALA A 25 13.05 15.37 -2.93
C ALA A 25 13.51 16.77 -2.49
N ARG A 26 12.62 17.61 -1.96
CA ARG A 26 12.97 18.89 -1.32
C ARG A 26 13.78 18.70 -0.03
N HIS A 27 13.76 17.50 0.55
CA HIS A 27 14.68 17.05 1.60
C HIS A 27 15.55 15.90 1.06
N PRO A 28 16.64 16.19 0.33
CA PRO A 28 17.36 15.19 -0.45
C PRO A 28 17.96 14.05 0.38
N GLU A 29 18.49 14.33 1.57
CA GLU A 29 19.08 13.32 2.46
C GLU A 29 18.03 12.32 2.97
N LEU A 30 16.88 12.82 3.44
CA LEU A 30 15.78 11.96 3.90
C LEU A 30 15.18 11.17 2.74
N PHE A 31 15.01 11.81 1.57
CA PHE A 31 14.51 11.14 0.38
C PHE A 31 15.42 10.00 -0.08
N ALA A 32 16.74 10.23 -0.08
CA ALA A 32 17.73 9.21 -0.43
C ALA A 32 17.72 8.00 0.52
N ALA A 33 17.41 8.21 1.80
CA ALA A 33 17.25 7.13 2.77
C ALA A 33 15.90 6.40 2.65
N TRP A 34 14.82 7.14 2.39
CA TRP A 34 13.47 6.59 2.26
C TRP A 34 13.27 5.77 0.99
N LEU A 35 13.78 6.23 -0.15
CA LEU A 35 13.48 5.66 -1.46
C LEU A 35 13.89 4.17 -1.60
N PRO A 36 15.07 3.71 -1.16
CA PRO A 36 15.43 2.29 -1.22
C PRO A 36 14.52 1.43 -0.34
N PHE A 37 14.15 1.92 0.84
CA PHE A 37 13.26 1.22 1.76
C PHE A 37 11.83 1.09 1.19
N SER A 38 11.27 2.18 0.66
CA SER A 38 9.95 2.16 0.03
C SER A 38 9.94 1.27 -1.21
N SER A 39 11.01 1.33 -2.02
CA SER A 39 11.16 0.48 -3.21
C SER A 39 11.27 -1.00 -2.86
N GLN A 40 11.91 -1.36 -1.75
CA GLN A 40 11.97 -2.75 -1.30
C GLN A 40 10.58 -3.30 -1.04
N LEU A 41 9.73 -2.57 -0.31
CA LEU A 41 8.36 -2.99 -0.02
C LEU A 41 7.47 -3.02 -1.27
N LEU A 42 7.55 -1.98 -2.11
CA LEU A 42 6.68 -1.82 -3.27
C LEU A 42 7.08 -2.64 -4.49
N LEU A 43 8.36 -2.96 -4.70
CA LEU A 43 8.83 -3.62 -5.93
C LEU A 43 9.37 -5.02 -5.70
N ALA A 44 9.99 -5.26 -4.55
CA ALA A 44 10.77 -6.47 -4.26
C ALA A 44 10.30 -7.19 -3.00
N GLY A 45 9.07 -6.90 -2.55
CA GLY A 45 8.45 -7.56 -1.41
C GLY A 45 8.07 -9.02 -1.68
N GLU A 46 7.83 -9.76 -0.61
CA GLU A 46 7.47 -11.17 -0.58
C GLU A 46 5.96 -11.42 -0.71
N LEU A 47 5.12 -10.41 -0.40
CA LEU A 47 3.70 -10.47 -0.69
C LEU A 47 3.45 -10.44 -2.21
N PRO A 48 2.57 -11.31 -2.74
CA PRO A 48 2.09 -11.24 -4.11
C PRO A 48 1.61 -9.83 -4.47
N PHE A 49 1.77 -9.44 -5.74
CA PHE A 49 1.53 -8.06 -6.17
C PHE A 49 0.10 -7.59 -5.88
N ASP A 50 -0.89 -8.41 -6.18
CA ASP A 50 -2.30 -8.13 -5.88
C ASP A 50 -2.57 -8.00 -4.38
N GLU A 51 -2.05 -8.92 -3.56
CA GLU A 51 -2.20 -8.89 -2.10
C GLU A 51 -1.54 -7.66 -1.46
N ARG A 52 -0.37 -7.25 -1.96
CA ARG A 52 0.30 -6.03 -1.54
C ARG A 52 -0.57 -4.81 -1.81
N GLU A 53 -1.12 -4.68 -3.02
CA GLU A 53 -1.98 -3.55 -3.37
C GLU A 53 -3.28 -3.52 -2.56
N LEU A 54 -3.87 -4.68 -2.22
CA LEU A 54 -5.03 -4.74 -1.31
C LEU A 54 -4.71 -4.14 0.07
N VAL A 55 -3.56 -4.50 0.65
CA VAL A 55 -3.12 -3.97 1.95
C VAL A 55 -2.90 -2.46 1.86
N ILE A 56 -2.21 -1.99 0.80
CA ILE A 56 -1.92 -0.57 0.61
C ILE A 56 -3.20 0.25 0.47
N LEU A 57 -4.12 -0.18 -0.39
CA LEU A 57 -5.40 0.47 -0.59
C LEU A 57 -6.22 0.52 0.70
N ARG A 58 -6.16 -0.55 1.52
CA ARG A 58 -6.85 -0.55 2.81
C ARG A 58 -6.24 0.45 3.78
N VAL A 59 -4.91 0.58 3.83
CA VAL A 59 -4.24 1.61 4.64
C VAL A 59 -4.60 3.01 4.15
N ALA A 60 -4.59 3.24 2.84
CA ALA A 60 -4.99 4.52 2.25
C ALA A 60 -6.43 4.89 2.62
N ARG A 61 -7.34 3.90 2.61
CA ARG A 61 -8.72 4.09 3.07
C ARG A 61 -8.79 4.41 4.56
N ASN A 62 -8.07 3.67 5.40
CA ASN A 62 -8.09 3.86 6.85
C ASN A 62 -7.52 5.24 7.26
N CYS A 63 -6.55 5.76 6.52
CA CYS A 63 -5.91 7.04 6.82
C CYS A 63 -6.54 8.26 6.13
N ASP A 64 -7.65 8.09 5.41
CA ASP A 64 -8.22 9.14 4.54
C ASP A 64 -7.13 9.78 3.63
N SER A 65 -6.35 8.95 2.94
CA SER A 65 -5.26 9.37 2.06
C SER A 65 -5.68 9.34 0.59
N PRO A 66 -6.22 10.44 0.03
CA PRO A 66 -6.67 10.47 -1.36
C PRO A 66 -5.53 10.29 -2.36
N TYR A 67 -4.33 10.74 -2.02
CA TYR A 67 -3.14 10.60 -2.87
C TYR A 67 -2.77 9.12 -3.04
N GLU A 68 -2.59 8.40 -1.93
CA GLU A 68 -2.25 6.98 -1.98
C GLU A 68 -3.36 6.18 -2.62
N TRP A 69 -4.62 6.45 -2.27
CA TRP A 69 -5.76 5.78 -2.87
C TRP A 69 -5.73 5.91 -4.40
N GLY A 70 -5.65 7.13 -4.94
CA GLY A 70 -5.66 7.35 -6.38
C GLY A 70 -4.48 6.68 -7.09
N GLN A 71 -3.26 6.77 -6.53
CA GLN A 71 -2.08 6.13 -7.10
C GLN A 71 -2.21 4.60 -7.09
N HIS A 72 -2.64 4.05 -5.97
CA HIS A 72 -2.69 2.60 -5.80
C HIS A 72 -3.90 1.96 -6.48
N VAL A 73 -5.03 2.65 -6.71
CA VAL A 73 -6.09 2.11 -7.57
C VAL A 73 -5.55 1.87 -8.99
N ARG A 74 -4.75 2.82 -9.51
CA ARG A 74 -4.12 2.68 -10.83
C ARG A 74 -3.07 1.56 -10.88
N ILE A 75 -2.32 1.35 -9.80
CA ILE A 75 -1.31 0.28 -9.70
C ILE A 75 -1.99 -1.08 -9.52
N ALA A 76 -2.98 -1.17 -8.63
CA ALA A 76 -3.82 -2.34 -8.39
C ALA A 76 -4.47 -2.88 -9.67
N ALA A 77 -4.93 -2.01 -10.57
CA ALA A 77 -5.46 -2.43 -11.87
C ALA A 77 -4.42 -3.20 -12.71
N LYS A 78 -3.13 -2.87 -12.60
CA LYS A 78 -2.03 -3.61 -13.25
C LYS A 78 -1.74 -4.95 -12.56
N ALA A 79 -2.05 -5.06 -11.27
CA ALA A 79 -2.00 -6.32 -10.53
C ALA A 79 -3.22 -7.23 -10.82
N GLY A 80 -4.16 -6.79 -11.67
CA GLY A 80 -5.35 -7.55 -12.03
C GLY A 80 -6.55 -7.34 -11.12
N LEU A 81 -6.48 -6.40 -10.18
CA LEU A 81 -7.61 -6.06 -9.30
C LEU A 81 -8.65 -5.24 -10.07
N SER A 82 -9.91 -5.64 -9.93
CA SER A 82 -11.06 -5.04 -10.61
C SER A 82 -11.61 -3.83 -9.86
N PRO A 83 -12.44 -2.99 -10.51
CA PRO A 83 -13.20 -1.96 -9.80
C PRO A 83 -14.06 -2.51 -8.65
N ASP A 84 -14.60 -3.72 -8.79
CA ASP A 84 -15.36 -4.39 -7.74
C ASP A 84 -14.46 -4.75 -6.53
N ASP A 85 -13.19 -5.10 -6.77
CA ASP A 85 -12.21 -5.28 -5.69
C ASP A 85 -11.97 -3.97 -4.94
N MET A 86 -11.89 -2.83 -5.63
CA MET A 86 -11.72 -1.52 -4.99
C MET A 86 -12.91 -1.19 -4.10
N ALA A 87 -14.13 -1.44 -4.58
CA ALA A 87 -15.35 -1.26 -3.81
C ALA A 87 -15.38 -2.18 -2.58
N ARG A 88 -14.94 -3.44 -2.72
CA ARG A 88 -14.81 -4.36 -1.58
C ARG A 88 -13.74 -3.91 -0.59
N VAL A 89 -12.62 -3.35 -1.03
CA VAL A 89 -11.57 -2.82 -0.13
C VAL A 89 -12.12 -1.64 0.68
N ALA A 90 -12.91 -0.77 0.05
CA ALA A 90 -13.58 0.32 0.74
C ALA A 90 -14.60 -0.20 1.78
N ALA A 91 -15.34 -1.26 1.46
CA ALA A 91 -16.29 -1.91 2.37
C ALA A 91 -15.61 -2.65 3.53
N GLY A 92 -14.41 -3.20 3.33
CA GLY A 92 -13.55 -3.76 4.37
C GLY A 92 -13.42 -5.29 4.39
N PRO A 93 -12.76 -5.84 5.44
CA PRO A 93 -12.34 -7.24 5.48
C PRO A 93 -13.50 -8.25 5.53
N ASP A 94 -14.71 -7.79 5.91
CA ASP A 94 -15.90 -8.63 6.02
C ASP A 94 -16.79 -8.56 4.76
N ALA A 95 -16.37 -7.81 3.73
CA ALA A 95 -17.08 -7.77 2.46
C ALA A 95 -17.09 -9.17 1.80
N PRO A 96 -18.21 -9.59 1.20
CA PRO A 96 -18.30 -10.89 0.54
C PRO A 96 -17.40 -10.96 -0.69
N GLY A 97 -16.79 -12.12 -0.93
CA GLY A 97 -15.96 -12.38 -2.10
C GLY A 97 -14.45 -12.41 -1.82
N TRP A 98 -14.01 -12.06 -0.62
CA TRP A 98 -12.64 -12.31 -0.19
C TRP A 98 -12.39 -13.78 0.11
N THR A 99 -11.18 -14.23 -0.25
CA THR A 99 -10.63 -15.44 0.37
C THR A 99 -10.32 -15.19 1.85
N GLU A 100 -10.21 -16.26 2.65
CA GLU A 100 -9.79 -16.14 4.07
C GLU A 100 -8.49 -15.35 4.20
N ARG A 101 -7.50 -15.65 3.35
CA ARG A 101 -6.20 -14.97 3.32
C ARG A 101 -6.33 -13.47 3.05
N GLN A 102 -7.10 -13.06 2.04
CA GLN A 102 -7.29 -11.65 1.71
C GLN A 102 -8.03 -10.90 2.83
N SER A 103 -9.08 -11.50 3.40
CA SER A 103 -9.80 -10.91 4.53
C SER A 103 -8.87 -10.70 5.74
N LEU A 104 -8.00 -11.66 6.04
CA LEU A 104 -7.00 -11.54 7.11
C LEU A 104 -5.97 -10.43 6.86
N LEU A 105 -5.49 -10.27 5.62
CA LEU A 105 -4.57 -9.19 5.25
C LEU A 105 -5.20 -7.80 5.45
N LEU A 106 -6.44 -7.62 4.98
CA LEU A 106 -7.21 -6.39 5.17
C LEU A 106 -7.49 -6.12 6.64
N ARG A 107 -7.86 -7.15 7.40
CA ARG A 107 -8.12 -7.06 8.85
C ARG A 107 -6.87 -6.67 9.63
N ALA A 108 -5.69 -7.17 9.25
CA ALA A 108 -4.43 -6.77 9.86
C ALA A 108 -4.18 -5.27 9.70
N ALA A 109 -4.46 -4.71 8.52
CA ALA A 109 -4.36 -3.27 8.28
C ALA A 109 -5.32 -2.47 9.19
N ASP A 110 -6.56 -2.95 9.39
CA ASP A 110 -7.56 -2.32 10.27
C ASP A 110 -7.15 -2.37 11.76
N GLU A 111 -6.68 -3.53 12.23
CA GLU A 111 -6.25 -3.71 13.61
C GLU A 111 -4.99 -2.89 13.91
N MET A 112 -4.05 -2.79 12.98
CA MET A 112 -2.88 -1.94 13.12
C MET A 112 -3.24 -0.46 13.11
N HIS A 113 -4.17 -0.03 12.25
CA HIS A 113 -4.64 1.35 12.22
C HIS A 113 -5.32 1.75 13.53
N SER A 114 -6.26 0.93 14.00
CA SER A 114 -7.08 1.24 15.18
C SER A 114 -6.40 0.94 16.52
N GLY A 115 -5.47 0.00 16.56
CA GLY A 115 -4.93 -0.56 17.79
C GLY A 115 -3.41 -0.75 17.83
N ALA A 116 -2.69 -0.27 16.80
CA ALA A 116 -1.22 -0.33 16.66
C ALA A 116 -0.62 -1.74 16.73
N ARG A 117 -1.42 -2.79 16.53
CA ARG A 117 -0.98 -4.18 16.55
C ARG A 117 -1.95 -5.08 15.80
N ILE A 118 -1.46 -6.20 15.29
CA ILE A 118 -2.31 -7.30 14.81
C ILE A 118 -2.81 -8.09 16.02
N GLY A 119 -4.11 -8.34 16.07
CA GLY A 119 -4.77 -9.14 17.09
C GLY A 119 -4.42 -10.62 16.98
N ARG A 120 -4.50 -11.34 18.10
CA ARG A 120 -4.13 -12.78 18.16
C ARG A 120 -4.90 -13.64 17.13
N PRO A 121 -6.23 -13.55 16.99
CA PRO A 121 -6.96 -14.38 16.03
C PRO A 121 -6.51 -14.14 14.59
N THR A 122 -6.30 -12.87 14.23
CA THR A 122 -5.82 -12.47 12.90
C THR A 122 -4.40 -12.96 12.66
N TRP A 123 -3.51 -12.80 13.64
CA TRP A 123 -2.13 -13.32 13.57
C TRP A 123 -2.07 -14.83 13.41
N GLU A 124 -2.86 -15.58 14.17
CA GLU A 124 -2.94 -17.04 14.07
C GLU A 124 -3.47 -17.48 12.70
N GLY A 125 -4.47 -16.79 12.15
CA GLY A 125 -4.96 -17.03 10.80
C GLY A 125 -3.89 -16.78 9.75
N LEU A 126 -3.25 -15.61 9.79
CA LEU A 126 -2.17 -15.24 8.87
C LEU A 126 -1.02 -16.24 8.91
N SER A 127 -0.64 -16.71 10.11
CA SER A 127 0.47 -17.65 10.30
C SER A 127 0.24 -19.02 9.65
N ARG A 128 -1.01 -19.36 9.29
CA ARG A 128 -1.32 -20.57 8.52
C ARG A 128 -1.14 -20.39 7.02
N HIS A 129 -1.17 -19.14 6.53
CA HIS A 129 -1.11 -18.82 5.11
C HIS A 129 0.23 -18.21 4.69
N LEU A 130 0.84 -17.40 5.56
CA LEU A 130 2.01 -16.61 5.27
C LEU A 130 3.30 -17.35 5.67
N THR A 131 4.35 -17.13 4.89
CA THR A 131 5.71 -17.49 5.31
C THR A 131 6.19 -16.55 6.42
N GLU A 132 7.25 -16.93 7.14
CA GLU A 132 7.86 -16.05 8.15
C GLU A 132 8.29 -14.70 7.56
N ARG A 133 8.83 -14.69 6.33
CA ARG A 133 9.21 -13.46 5.64
C ARG A 133 8.01 -12.56 5.38
N GLN A 134 6.90 -13.11 4.92
CA GLN A 134 5.65 -12.38 4.70
C GLN A 134 5.03 -11.89 6.02
N LEU A 135 5.12 -12.65 7.11
CA LEU A 135 4.65 -12.24 8.45
C LEU A 135 5.43 -11.05 9.01
N ILE A 136 6.72 -10.94 8.69
CA ILE A 136 7.55 -9.78 9.04
C ILE A 136 7.23 -8.61 8.11
N GLU A 137 7.10 -8.87 6.81
CA GLU A 137 6.89 -7.83 5.81
C GLU A 137 5.53 -7.13 5.97
N LEU A 138 4.46 -7.86 6.24
CA LEU A 138 3.10 -7.30 6.35
C LEU A 138 3.00 -6.10 7.31
N PRO A 139 3.41 -6.19 8.59
CA PRO A 139 3.37 -5.03 9.47
C PRO A 139 4.33 -3.91 9.05
N MET A 140 5.45 -4.23 8.39
CA MET A 140 6.35 -3.21 7.83
C MET A 140 5.71 -2.46 6.66
N LEU A 141 5.00 -3.17 5.78
CA LEU A 141 4.24 -2.59 4.67
C LEU A 141 3.12 -1.69 5.20
N VAL A 142 2.30 -2.18 6.13
CA VAL A 142 1.22 -1.41 6.75
C VAL A 142 1.76 -0.17 7.45
N GLY A 143 2.85 -0.30 8.22
CA GLY A 143 3.48 0.81 8.91
C GLY A 143 4.10 1.85 7.96
N HIS A 144 4.71 1.39 6.87
CA HIS A 144 5.26 2.28 5.84
C HIS A 144 4.18 3.13 5.18
N TYR A 145 3.07 2.52 4.79
CA TYR A 145 1.96 3.26 4.16
C TYR A 145 1.20 4.14 5.15
N HIS A 146 1.17 3.81 6.45
CA HIS A 146 0.72 4.79 7.47
C HIS A 146 1.66 6.01 7.55
N LEU A 147 2.96 5.77 7.60
CA LEU A 147 3.96 6.86 7.59
C LEU A 147 3.78 7.75 6.37
N LEU A 148 3.61 7.14 5.20
CA LEU A 148 3.47 7.87 3.95
C LEU A 148 2.13 8.60 3.88
N ALA A 149 1.00 7.96 4.21
CA ALA A 149 -0.30 8.61 4.35
C ALA A 149 -0.25 9.84 5.26
N PHE A 150 0.31 9.71 6.46
CA PHE A 150 0.43 10.81 7.42
C PHE A 150 1.27 11.94 6.85
N THR A 151 2.37 11.61 6.19
CA THR A 151 3.25 12.59 5.54
C THR A 151 2.52 13.33 4.42
N LEU A 152 1.87 12.61 3.51
CA LEU A 152 1.18 13.18 2.35
C LEU A 152 0.00 14.05 2.76
N ASN A 153 -0.80 13.59 3.71
CA ASN A 153 -1.94 14.35 4.25
C ASN A 153 -1.47 15.62 4.97
N SER A 154 -0.43 15.51 5.80
CA SER A 154 0.11 16.67 6.54
C SER A 154 0.73 17.72 5.62
N LEU A 155 1.41 17.27 4.55
CA LEU A 155 2.00 18.15 3.54
C LEU A 155 1.01 18.61 2.47
N GLN A 156 -0.24 18.12 2.52
CA GLN A 156 -1.30 18.39 1.53
C GLN A 156 -0.83 18.14 0.09
N VAL A 157 -0.15 17.01 -0.13
CA VAL A 157 0.29 16.62 -1.46
C VAL A 157 -0.93 16.31 -2.32
N LEU A 158 -1.09 17.08 -3.40
CA LEU A 158 -2.23 16.92 -4.29
C LEU A 158 -2.09 15.64 -5.13
N PRO A 159 -3.16 14.85 -5.29
CA PRO A 159 -3.19 13.78 -6.29
C PRO A 159 -2.90 14.33 -7.69
N GLU A 160 -2.23 13.55 -8.52
CA GLU A 160 -2.01 13.88 -9.92
C GLU A 160 -3.36 13.99 -10.66
N PRO A 161 -3.49 14.90 -11.64
CA PRO A 161 -4.70 14.99 -12.45
C PRO A 161 -5.07 13.64 -13.08
N GLY A 162 -6.35 13.28 -12.99
CA GLY A 162 -6.89 12.06 -13.59
C GLY A 162 -6.77 10.80 -12.73
N LEU A 163 -6.22 10.89 -11.51
CA LEU A 163 -6.30 9.78 -10.57
C LEU A 163 -7.76 9.55 -10.11
N PRO A 164 -8.14 8.29 -9.88
CA PRO A 164 -9.44 7.96 -9.28
C PRO A 164 -9.62 8.68 -7.94
N PRO A 165 -10.82 9.24 -7.66
CA PRO A 165 -11.10 9.84 -6.37
C PRO A 165 -11.20 8.77 -5.29
N MET A 166 -11.11 9.21 -4.04
CA MET A 166 -11.46 8.37 -2.90
C MET A 166 -12.94 7.96 -2.96
N SER A 167 -13.22 6.67 -2.80
CA SER A 167 -14.57 6.08 -2.73
C SER A 167 -14.87 5.57 -1.32
#